data_AF-A0A016UFJ3-F1
#
_entry.id   AF-A0A016UFJ3-F1
#
_cell.length_a   1.000
_cell.length_b   1.000
_cell.length_c   1.000
_cell.angle_alpha   90.00
_cell.angle_beta   90.00
_cell.angle_gamma   90.00
#
_symmetry.space_group_name_H-M   'P 1'
#
loop_
_entity.id
_entity.type
_entity.pdbx_description
1 polymer ?
#
loop_
_entity_poly.entity_id
_entity_poly.type
_entity_poly.pdbx_seq_one_letter_code
_entity_poly.pdbx_strand_id
1 'polypeptide(L)'
;MQPRQRAFSQNYAVFRRRGKPTFRTHPAPNTLPNSFIYDGTLVDGITAADRQLLKGVVRFSNPEVPLVFVDVKETSVEPASHSHYSPTKASKCQALVRRLLQRAAESSIVALITSYKEQHRYL
;
A
#
# COMPACT_ATOMS: atom_id res chain seq x y z
N MET A 1 -42.11 5.08 -25.14
CA MET A 1 -41.01 4.10 -25.03
C MET A 1 -39.75 4.83 -24.55
N GLN A 2 -38.97 4.15 -23.71
CA GLN A 2 -38.17 4.70 -22.60
C GLN A 2 -36.88 5.47 -22.98
N PRO A 3 -36.63 6.66 -22.40
CA PRO A 3 -35.33 7.35 -22.49
C PRO A 3 -34.21 6.69 -21.64
N ARG A 4 -34.57 5.80 -20.71
CA ARG A 4 -33.64 5.19 -19.73
C ARG A 4 -32.70 4.14 -20.33
N GLN A 5 -33.01 3.54 -21.48
CA GLN A 5 -32.18 2.48 -22.07
C GLN A 5 -30.93 3.01 -22.78
N ARG A 6 -30.92 4.26 -23.27
CA ARG A 6 -29.75 4.86 -23.94
C ARG A 6 -28.61 5.20 -22.97
N ALA A 7 -28.95 5.70 -21.78
CA ALA A 7 -27.96 6.00 -20.74
C ALA A 7 -27.26 4.74 -20.20
N PHE A 8 -27.97 3.61 -20.16
CA PHE A 8 -27.39 2.33 -19.73
C PHE A 8 -26.38 1.80 -20.77
N SER A 9 -26.67 1.92 -22.07
CA SER A 9 -25.80 1.42 -23.14
C SER A 9 -24.51 2.24 -23.31
N GLN A 10 -24.55 3.56 -23.12
CA GLN A 10 -23.35 4.42 -23.20
C GLN A 10 -22.36 4.18 -22.05
N ASN A 11 -22.84 3.83 -20.86
CA ASN A 11 -21.97 3.52 -19.72
C ASN A 11 -21.24 2.17 -19.85
N TYR A 12 -21.80 1.20 -20.56
CA TYR A 12 -21.13 -0.08 -20.86
C TYR A 12 -20.04 0.04 -21.93
N ALA A 13 -20.17 0.98 -22.87
CA ALA A 13 -19.16 1.20 -23.90
C ALA A 13 -17.85 1.79 -23.32
N VAL A 14 -17.94 2.59 -22.26
CA VAL A 14 -16.77 3.11 -21.51
C VAL A 14 -16.12 2.01 -20.66
N PHE A 15 -16.89 1.00 -20.23
CA PHE A 15 -16.41 -0.14 -19.44
C PHE A 15 -15.55 -1.12 -20.27
N ARG A 16 -15.66 -1.10 -21.61
CA ARG A 16 -14.93 -2.02 -22.51
C ARG A 16 -13.44 -1.67 -22.73
N ARG A 17 -12.94 -0.52 -22.25
CA ARG A 17 -11.54 -0.07 -22.43
C ARG A 17 -10.76 0.13 -21.13
N ARG A 18 -11.34 -0.19 -19.98
CA ARG A 18 -10.67 -0.03 -18.68
C ARG A 18 -10.32 -1.39 -18.10
N GLY A 19 -9.14 -1.51 -17.49
CA GLY A 19 -8.70 -2.74 -16.83
C GLY A 19 -9.69 -3.18 -15.75
N LYS A 20 -9.62 -4.45 -15.34
CA LYS A 20 -10.47 -4.95 -14.24
C LYS A 20 -10.22 -4.12 -12.97
N PRO A 21 -11.28 -3.67 -12.27
CA PRO A 21 -11.12 -2.83 -11.10
C PRO A 21 -10.43 -3.58 -9.96
N THR A 22 -9.59 -2.88 -9.21
CA THR A 22 -8.98 -3.36 -7.96
C THR A 22 -9.77 -2.85 -6.76
N PHE A 23 -9.96 -3.70 -5.76
CA PHE A 23 -10.68 -3.38 -4.53
C PHE A 23 -9.79 -3.53 -3.30
N ARG A 24 -8.46 -3.59 -3.46
CA ARG A 24 -7.54 -3.91 -2.35
C ARG A 24 -7.08 -2.68 -1.59
N THR A 25 -6.40 -1.77 -2.27
CA THR A 25 -5.66 -0.65 -1.65
C THR A 25 -6.49 0.62 -1.63
N HIS A 26 -6.20 1.54 -0.71
CA HIS A 26 -6.66 2.93 -0.81
C HIS A 26 -6.28 3.50 -2.20
N PRO A 27 -7.14 4.32 -2.86
CA PRO A 27 -6.86 4.82 -4.21
C PRO A 27 -5.55 5.60 -4.34
N ALA A 28 -5.24 6.48 -3.37
CA ALA A 28 -4.07 7.36 -3.47
C ALA A 28 -2.72 6.62 -3.70
N PRO A 29 -2.35 5.57 -2.93
CA PRO A 29 -1.17 4.76 -3.22
C PRO A 29 -1.14 4.06 -4.58
N ASN A 30 -2.29 3.83 -5.23
CA ASN A 30 -2.32 3.18 -6.55
C ASN A 30 -1.90 4.11 -7.69
N THR A 31 -1.84 5.43 -7.48
CA THR A 31 -1.47 6.41 -8.52
C THR A 31 -0.11 6.09 -9.16
N LEU A 32 0.91 5.81 -8.35
CA LEU A 32 2.27 5.54 -8.83
C LEU A 32 2.40 4.20 -9.57
N PRO A 33 1.99 3.04 -9.02
CA PRO A 33 2.05 1.79 -9.76
C PRO A 33 1.13 1.81 -10.99
N ASN A 34 0.00 2.53 -10.96
CA ASN A 34 -0.86 2.66 -12.12
C ASN A 34 -0.13 3.34 -13.28
N SER A 35 0.57 4.45 -13.04
CA SER A 35 1.31 5.16 -14.09
C SER A 35 2.53 4.39 -14.59
N PHE A 36 3.23 3.64 -13.73
CA PHE A 36 4.50 3.01 -14.08
C PHE A 36 4.39 1.55 -14.55
N ILE A 37 3.40 0.79 -14.06
CA ILE A 37 3.28 -0.66 -14.30
C ILE A 37 2.06 -0.98 -15.17
N TYR A 38 0.97 -0.22 -15.03
CA TYR A 38 -0.32 -0.53 -15.67
C TYR A 38 -0.72 0.48 -16.75
N ASP A 39 0.18 1.37 -17.19
CA ASP A 39 -0.07 2.39 -18.22
C ASP A 39 -1.36 3.20 -18.01
N GLY A 40 -1.67 3.52 -16.75
CA GLY A 40 -2.88 4.27 -16.38
C GLY A 40 -4.20 3.49 -16.50
N THR A 41 -4.15 2.19 -16.79
CA THR A 41 -5.34 1.36 -17.02
C THR A 41 -5.92 0.73 -15.75
N LEU A 42 -5.21 0.78 -14.62
CA LEU A 42 -5.71 0.30 -13.33
C LEU A 42 -6.85 1.22 -12.87
N VAL A 43 -7.99 0.61 -12.53
CA VAL A 43 -9.16 1.31 -12.01
C VAL A 43 -9.39 0.93 -10.57
N ASP A 44 -9.58 1.92 -9.70
CA ASP A 44 -10.01 1.69 -8.33
C ASP A 44 -11.52 1.42 -8.29
N GLY A 45 -11.90 0.27 -7.73
CA GLY A 45 -13.29 -0.10 -7.47
C GLY A 45 -13.80 0.34 -6.10
N ILE A 46 -12.96 1.03 -5.33
CA ILE A 46 -13.26 1.55 -3.98
C ILE A 46 -12.87 3.02 -3.87
N THR A 47 -13.42 3.70 -2.88
CA THR A 47 -13.11 5.09 -2.55
C THR A 47 -12.11 5.18 -1.40
N ALA A 48 -11.56 6.38 -1.17
CA ALA A 48 -10.76 6.67 0.02
C ALA A 48 -11.54 6.36 1.32
N ALA A 49 -12.84 6.69 1.35
CA ALA A 49 -13.72 6.47 2.48
C ALA A 49 -13.89 4.97 2.85
N ASP A 50 -13.66 4.07 1.90
CA ASP A 50 -13.69 2.61 2.14
C ASP A 50 -12.40 2.09 2.80
N ARG A 51 -11.39 2.94 3.00
CA ARG A 51 -10.05 2.58 3.50
C ARG A 51 -9.57 3.52 4.60
N GLN A 52 -10.30 3.53 5.72
CA GLN A 52 -10.08 4.48 6.83
C GLN A 52 -9.36 3.89 8.05
N LEU A 53 -8.91 2.63 8.01
CA LEU A 53 -8.33 1.92 9.15
C LEU A 53 -7.19 2.70 9.85
N LEU A 54 -6.35 3.38 9.08
CA LEU A 54 -5.20 4.12 9.62
C LEU A 54 -5.52 5.57 10.00
N LYS A 55 -6.74 6.04 9.74
CA LYS A 55 -7.17 7.41 10.06
C LYS A 55 -7.24 7.58 11.58
N GLY A 56 -6.57 8.61 12.10
CA GLY A 56 -6.48 8.87 13.54
C GLY A 56 -5.46 7.98 14.28
N VAL A 57 -5.04 6.85 13.70
CA VAL A 57 -4.01 5.95 14.24
C VAL A 57 -2.60 6.47 13.89
N VAL A 58 -2.41 6.80 12.61
CA VAL A 58 -1.14 7.26 12.04
C VAL A 58 -1.29 8.70 11.56
N ARG A 59 -0.30 9.53 11.87
CA ARG A 59 -0.18 10.87 11.28
C ARG A 59 0.76 10.77 10.08
N PHE A 60 0.18 10.76 8.89
CA PHE A 60 0.92 10.79 7.63
C PHE A 60 1.39 12.21 7.32
N SER A 61 2.52 12.35 6.63
CA SER A 61 3.00 13.66 6.16
C SER A 61 2.02 14.31 5.18
N ASN A 62 1.33 13.50 4.38
CA ASN A 62 0.16 13.90 3.61
C ASN A 62 -1.06 13.12 4.11
N PRO A 63 -2.07 13.77 4.71
CA PRO A 63 -3.23 13.08 5.27
C PRO A 63 -4.10 12.36 4.21
N GLU A 64 -4.03 12.77 2.94
CA GLU A 64 -4.79 12.17 1.83
C GLU A 64 -4.12 10.91 1.27
N VAL A 65 -2.86 10.65 1.64
CA VAL A 65 -2.07 9.54 1.12
C VAL A 65 -1.59 8.68 2.30
N PRO A 66 -2.24 7.53 2.58
CA PRO A 66 -1.85 6.63 3.66
C PRO A 66 -0.61 5.80 3.28
N LEU A 67 0.49 6.48 2.94
CA LEU A 67 1.80 5.94 2.60
C LEU A 67 2.86 6.90 3.13
N VAL A 68 3.92 6.35 3.72
CA VAL A 68 5.06 7.13 4.20
C VAL A 68 6.36 6.42 3.85
N PHE A 69 7.31 7.20 3.34
CA PHE A 69 8.70 6.76 3.21
C PHE A 69 9.47 7.28 4.41
N VAL A 70 10.10 6.35 5.14
CA VAL A 70 10.95 6.69 6.29
C VAL A 70 12.39 6.51 5.87
N ASP A 71 13.11 7.62 5.73
CA ASP A 71 14.53 7.58 5.48
C ASP A 71 15.27 7.07 6.71
N VAL A 72 16.08 6.03 6.52
CA VAL A 72 16.89 5.40 7.57
C VAL A 72 18.30 5.30 7.03
N LYS A 73 19.22 6.07 7.63
CA LYS A 73 20.64 6.02 7.30
C LYS A 73 21.14 4.57 7.32
N GLU A 74 21.79 4.20 6.22
CA GLU A 74 22.19 2.82 5.97
C GLU A 74 23.35 2.40 6.86
N THR A 75 23.16 1.26 7.52
CA THR A 75 24.14 0.55 8.35
C THR A 75 24.08 -0.95 8.00
N SER A 76 24.02 -1.25 6.70
CA SER A 76 23.89 -2.63 6.24
C SER A 76 25.17 -3.40 6.55
N VAL A 77 24.99 -4.63 7.00
CA VAL A 77 26.04 -5.62 7.18
C VAL A 77 25.87 -6.66 6.08
N GLU A 78 26.96 -6.99 5.39
CA GLU A 78 27.00 -8.08 4.42
C GLU A 78 27.63 -9.32 5.07
N PRO A 79 26.83 -10.29 5.54
CA PRO A 79 27.35 -11.57 6.00
C PRO A 79 27.79 -12.45 4.82
N ALA A 80 28.58 -13.49 5.13
CA ALA A 80 29.11 -14.45 4.15
C ALA A 80 28.05 -15.18 3.29
N SER A 81 26.76 -15.05 3.64
CA SER A 81 25.63 -15.61 2.88
C SER A 81 25.17 -14.74 1.70
N HIS A 82 25.85 -13.62 1.40
CA HIS A 82 25.49 -12.65 0.35
C HIS A 82 24.07 -12.06 0.49
N SER A 83 23.44 -12.19 1.67
CA SER A 83 22.16 -11.57 1.96
C SER A 83 22.34 -10.56 3.09
N HIS A 84 21.98 -9.31 2.82
CA HIS A 84 22.20 -8.22 3.76
C HIS A 84 21.18 -8.17 4.89
N TYR A 85 21.57 -7.57 6.01
CA TYR A 85 20.64 -7.10 7.04
C TYR A 85 21.13 -5.76 7.61
N SER A 86 20.22 -4.97 8.18
CA SER A 86 20.55 -3.73 8.88
C SER A 86 19.86 -3.71 10.25
N PRO A 87 20.63 -3.77 11.34
CA PRO A 87 20.10 -3.63 12.70
C PRO A 87 19.32 -2.33 12.91
N THR A 88 19.78 -1.23 12.28
CA THR A 88 19.10 0.06 12.39
C THR A 88 17.74 0.04 11.71
N LYS A 89 17.63 -0.51 10.48
CA LYS A 89 16.33 -0.68 9.81
C LYS A 89 15.42 -1.60 10.63
N ALA A 90 15.93 -2.73 11.14
CA ALA A 90 15.17 -3.65 11.97
C ALA A 90 14.60 -3.00 13.24
N SER A 91 15.45 -2.30 14.00
CA SER A 91 15.05 -1.61 15.23
C SER A 91 13.96 -0.55 14.97
N LYS A 92 14.08 0.23 13.89
CA LYS A 92 13.07 1.21 13.49
C LYS A 92 11.76 0.55 13.08
N CYS A 93 11.81 -0.53 12.28
CA CYS A 93 10.62 -1.31 11.91
C CYS A 93 9.91 -1.90 13.13
N GLN A 94 10.66 -2.53 14.05
CA GLN A 94 10.09 -3.08 15.29
C GLN A 94 9.44 -1.99 16.15
N ALA A 95 10.06 -0.82 16.28
CA ALA A 95 9.48 0.31 17.00
C ALA A 95 8.18 0.83 16.35
N LEU A 96 8.12 0.89 15.02
CA LEU A 96 6.91 1.27 14.27
C LEU A 96 5.79 0.25 14.45
N VAL A 97 6.09 -1.05 14.27
CA VAL A 97 5.11 -2.12 14.46
C VAL A 97 4.58 -2.13 15.88
N ARG A 98 5.44 -2.02 16.91
CA ARG A 98 4.99 -1.93 18.31
C ARG A 98 4.02 -0.78 18.53
N ARG A 99 4.32 0.42 18.00
CA ARG A 99 3.44 1.59 18.10
C ARG A 99 2.13 1.42 17.33
N LEU A 100 2.16 0.75 16.17
CA LEU A 100 0.97 0.41 15.41
C LEU A 100 0.10 -0.57 16.17
N LEU A 101 0.66 -1.66 16.70
CA LEU A 101 -0.08 -2.66 17.47
C LEU A 101 -0.72 -2.06 18.73
N GLN A 102 -0.05 -1.11 19.38
CA GLN A 102 -0.59 -0.37 20.52
C GLN A 102 -1.81 0.51 20.17
N ARG A 103 -1.99 0.91 18.91
CA ARG A 103 -3.04 1.86 18.48
C ARG A 103 -4.10 1.29 17.54
N ALA A 104 -3.71 0.33 16.71
CA ALA A 104 -4.52 -0.19 15.60
C ALA A 104 -5.16 -1.55 15.90
N ALA A 105 -4.68 -2.23 16.96
CA ALA A 105 -5.07 -3.57 17.39
C ALA A 105 -4.94 -4.68 16.32
N GLU A 106 -4.82 -5.92 16.82
CA GLU A 106 -4.51 -7.19 16.13
C GLU A 106 -3.23 -7.26 15.29
N SER A 107 -2.37 -8.24 15.61
CA SER A 107 -1.18 -8.53 14.81
C SER A 107 -1.50 -9.13 13.44
N SER A 108 -2.70 -9.69 13.26
CA SER A 108 -3.18 -10.33 12.03
C SER A 108 -3.24 -9.38 10.82
N ILE A 109 -3.39 -8.07 11.08
CA ILE A 109 -3.54 -7.04 10.04
C ILE A 109 -2.22 -6.32 9.70
N VAL A 110 -1.12 -6.67 10.37
CA VAL A 110 0.21 -6.06 10.14
C VAL A 110 1.15 -7.09 9.55
N ALA A 111 1.78 -6.75 8.42
CA ALA A 111 2.79 -7.57 7.78
C ALA A 111 4.10 -6.79 7.63
N LEU A 112 5.22 -7.49 7.84
CA LEU A 112 6.57 -7.03 7.50
C LEU A 112 7.04 -7.78 6.25
N ILE A 113 7.49 -7.03 5.25
CA ILE A 113 8.01 -7.58 3.99
C ILE A 113 9.44 -7.08 3.81
N THR A 114 10.36 -7.99 3.48
CA THR A 114 11.76 -7.67 3.18
C THR A 114 12.25 -8.57 2.04
N SER A 115 13.08 -8.01 1.16
CA SER A 115 13.68 -8.75 0.05
C SER A 115 14.84 -9.64 0.48
N TYR A 116 15.43 -9.41 1.66
CA TYR A 116 16.62 -10.13 2.13
C TYR A 116 16.30 -11.18 3.17
N LYS A 117 16.80 -12.40 2.93
CA LYS A 117 16.62 -13.56 3.80
C LYS A 117 17.22 -13.34 5.19
N GLU A 118 18.42 -12.78 5.28
CA GLU A 118 19.05 -12.47 6.56
C GLU A 118 18.30 -11.36 7.32
N GLN A 119 17.77 -10.34 6.63
CA GLN A 119 16.89 -9.36 7.28
C GLN A 119 15.62 -10.01 7.84
N HIS A 120 15.02 -10.97 7.13
CA HIS A 120 13.87 -11.72 7.61
C HIS A 120 14.22 -12.58 8.84
N ARG A 121 15.39 -13.23 8.85
CA ARG A 121 15.89 -14.00 10.00
C ARG A 121 16.19 -13.13 11.21
N TYR A 122 16.62 -11.89 10.98
CA TYR A 122 16.98 -10.94 12.02
C TYR A 122 15.77 -10.25 12.68
N LEU A 123 14.68 -10.08 11.93
CA LEU A 123 13.44 -9.41 12.39
C LEU A 123 12.63 -10.27 13.37
#